data_AF-A0A7V3S082-F1
#
_entry.id   AF-A0A7V3S082-F1
#
_cell.length_a   1.000
_cell.length_b   1.000
_cell.length_c   1.000
_cell.angle_alpha   90.00
_cell.angle_beta   90.00
_cell.angle_gamma   90.00
#
_symmetry.space_group_name_H-M   'P 1'
#
loop_
_entity.id
_entity.type
_entity.pdbx_description
1 polymer ?
#
loop_
_entity_poly.entity_id
_entity_poly.type
_entity_poly.pdbx_seq_one_letter_code
_entity_poly.pdbx_strand_id
1 'polypeptide(L)'
;KGVKIKAVPVFHDTSQGKERGKNNLFAFELDGIRVAFLGDLGHILTPEQIQELEKPDLVLMPVGGYFTIDAEQAHKLTGLLKPSIVIPMHYKTDKVQLPIKPAEPFLKLFAKVKKLDAAEVLLKKSELPKSTEVWVLKYAC
;
A
#
# COMPACT_ATOMS: atom_id res chain seq x y z
N LYS A 1 11.17 4.37 23.53
CA LYS A 1 11.77 3.03 23.30
C LYS A 1 10.61 2.04 23.09
N GLY A 2 10.43 1.35 21.97
CA GLY A 2 11.08 1.41 20.66
C GLY A 2 10.23 0.56 19.71
N VAL A 3 9.75 1.15 18.63
CA VAL A 3 8.92 0.48 17.61
C VAL A 3 9.80 -0.53 16.89
N LYS A 4 9.41 -1.81 16.87
CA LYS A 4 10.12 -2.80 16.05
C LYS A 4 9.72 -2.59 14.60
N ILE A 5 10.69 -2.26 13.77
CA ILE A 5 10.51 -2.08 12.33
C ILE A 5 11.26 -3.22 11.65
N LYS A 6 10.55 -3.96 10.81
CA LYS A 6 11.09 -4.99 9.93
C LYS A 6 11.17 -4.46 8.51
N ALA A 7 12.35 -4.55 7.90
CA ALA A 7 12.53 -4.27 6.48
C ALA A 7 12.49 -5.60 5.71
N VAL A 8 11.68 -5.67 4.65
CA VAL A 8 11.56 -6.83 3.76
C VAL A 8 12.12 -6.44 2.39
N PRO A 9 13.27 -7.01 1.97
CA PRO A 9 13.89 -6.68 0.69
C PRO A 9 13.01 -7.10 -0.49
N VAL A 10 12.80 -6.17 -1.42
CA VAL A 10 12.03 -6.35 -2.65
C VAL A 10 12.69 -5.57 -3.79
N PHE A 11 12.03 -5.54 -4.95
CA PHE A 11 12.50 -4.79 -6.11
C PHE A 11 11.45 -3.79 -6.59
N HIS A 12 11.95 -2.73 -7.22
CA HIS A 12 11.13 -1.70 -7.85
C HIS A 12 10.68 -2.12 -9.27
N ASP A 13 11.03 -3.32 -9.72
CA ASP A 13 10.66 -3.84 -11.03
C ASP A 13 10.50 -5.37 -11.00
N THR A 14 10.06 -5.95 -12.10
CA THR A 14 9.91 -7.41 -12.29
C THR A 14 11.20 -8.10 -12.72
N SER A 15 12.28 -7.33 -12.93
CA SER A 15 13.57 -7.77 -13.44
C SER A 15 14.64 -7.94 -12.34
N GLN A 16 14.21 -8.05 -11.07
CA GLN A 16 15.08 -8.14 -9.89
C GLN A 16 15.96 -6.88 -9.68
N GLY A 17 15.39 -5.71 -9.96
CA GLY A 17 16.04 -4.43 -9.73
C GLY A 17 16.97 -3.98 -10.85
N LYS A 18 16.99 -4.64 -12.00
CA LYS A 18 17.87 -4.25 -13.12
C LYS A 18 17.43 -2.97 -13.80
N GLU A 19 16.14 -2.66 -13.79
CA GLU A 19 15.58 -1.49 -14.46
C GLU A 19 15.45 -0.29 -13.53
N ARG A 20 15.08 -0.53 -12.26
CA ARG A 20 14.67 0.50 -11.30
C ARG A 20 15.28 0.33 -9.90
N GLY A 21 16.05 -0.73 -9.68
CA GLY A 21 16.78 -0.95 -8.43
C GLY A 21 16.01 -1.70 -7.35
N LYS A 22 16.59 -1.66 -6.15
CA LYS A 22 16.05 -2.33 -4.96
C LYS A 22 15.01 -1.45 -4.27
N ASN A 23 14.06 -2.07 -3.60
CA ASN A 23 13.11 -1.41 -2.71
C ASN A 23 13.05 -2.20 -1.38
N ASN A 24 12.56 -1.57 -0.31
CA ASN A 24 12.29 -2.26 0.95
C ASN A 24 10.86 -1.95 1.36
N LEU A 25 10.11 -3.00 1.70
CA LEU A 25 8.87 -2.84 2.43
C LEU A 25 9.21 -2.64 3.90
N PHE A 26 8.41 -1.87 4.61
CA PHE A 26 8.53 -1.72 6.06
C PHE A 26 7.28 -2.22 6.76
N ALA A 27 7.44 -3.19 7.65
CA ALA A 27 6.39 -3.71 8.51
C ALA A 27 6.69 -3.34 9.97
N PHE A 28 5.71 -2.80 10.67
CA PHE A 28 5.86 -2.40 12.07
C PHE A 28 4.53 -2.39 12.80
N GLU A 29 4.56 -2.44 14.13
CA GLU A 29 3.37 -2.37 14.97
C GLU A 29 3.43 -1.14 15.88
N LEU A 30 2.34 -0.35 15.86
CA LEU A 30 2.15 0.84 16.67
C LEU A 30 0.77 0.77 17.32
N ASP A 31 0.69 0.89 18.64
CA ASP A 31 -0.56 0.86 19.41
C ASP A 31 -1.49 -0.31 19.03
N GLY A 32 -0.89 -1.48 18.77
CA GLY A 32 -1.58 -2.72 18.37
C GLY A 32 -2.05 -2.75 16.90
N ILE A 33 -1.71 -1.75 16.10
CA ILE A 33 -2.00 -1.67 14.66
C ILE A 33 -0.74 -2.07 13.89
N ARG A 34 -0.84 -3.13 13.08
CA ARG A 34 0.22 -3.58 12.18
C ARG A 34 0.13 -2.82 10.87
N VAL A 35 1.21 -2.15 10.52
CA VAL A 35 1.31 -1.35 9.31
C VAL A 35 2.31 -1.99 8.36
N ALA A 36 1.95 -2.08 7.08
CA ALA A 36 2.87 -2.39 6.00
C ALA A 36 2.95 -1.20 5.03
N PHE A 37 4.12 -0.59 4.93
CA PHE A 37 4.43 0.40 3.91
C PHE A 37 5.17 -0.28 2.77
N LEU A 38 4.57 -0.29 1.57
CA LEU A 38 5.11 -1.06 0.45
C LEU A 38 6.11 -0.28 -0.43
N GLY A 39 6.32 1.01 -0.14
CA GLY A 39 7.20 1.88 -0.93
C GLY A 39 6.87 1.82 -2.42
N ASP A 40 7.91 1.75 -3.24
CA ASP A 40 7.80 1.63 -4.70
C ASP A 40 7.83 0.16 -5.17
N LEU A 41 6.94 -0.68 -4.64
CA LEU A 41 6.88 -2.08 -5.02
C LEU A 41 6.59 -2.23 -6.53
N GLY A 42 7.45 -2.96 -7.25
CA GLY A 42 7.33 -3.17 -8.70
C GLY A 42 6.84 -4.54 -9.15
N HIS A 43 6.55 -5.45 -8.22
CA HIS A 43 6.11 -6.82 -8.54
C HIS A 43 5.14 -7.38 -7.49
N ILE A 44 4.47 -8.48 -7.81
CA ILE A 44 3.70 -9.24 -6.82
C ILE A 44 4.68 -9.90 -5.83
N LEU A 45 4.37 -9.81 -4.54
CA LEU A 45 5.15 -10.43 -3.47
C LEU A 45 5.11 -11.95 -3.53
N THR A 46 6.24 -12.58 -3.18
CA THR A 46 6.29 -14.03 -2.99
C THR A 46 5.56 -14.44 -1.70
N PRO A 47 5.17 -15.72 -1.55
CA PRO A 47 4.56 -16.22 -0.32
C PRO A 47 5.41 -15.92 0.94
N GLU A 48 6.73 -16.01 0.83
CA GLU A 48 7.67 -15.73 1.92
C GLU A 48 7.59 -14.25 2.31
N GLN A 49 7.68 -13.34 1.32
CA GLN A 49 7.58 -11.89 1.56
C GLN A 49 6.22 -11.51 2.17
N ILE A 50 5.13 -12.17 1.78
CA ILE A 50 3.79 -11.97 2.36
C ILE A 50 3.78 -12.42 3.83
N GLN A 51 4.37 -13.58 4.14
CA GLN A 51 4.48 -14.05 5.53
C GLN A 51 5.29 -13.08 6.38
N GLU A 52 6.36 -12.49 5.81
CA GLU A 52 7.20 -11.53 6.51
C GLU A 52 6.50 -10.24 6.92
N LEU A 53 5.37 -9.89 6.29
CA LEU A 53 4.54 -8.72 6.63
C LEU A 53 3.56 -8.98 7.79
N GLU A 54 3.49 -10.21 8.31
CA GLU A 54 2.79 -10.57 9.56
C GLU A 54 1.29 -10.17 9.62
N LYS A 55 0.59 -10.25 8.48
CA LYS A 55 -0.85 -9.90 8.33
C LYS A 55 -1.13 -8.45 8.79
N PRO A 56 -0.79 -7.45 7.96
CA PRO A 56 -0.96 -6.05 8.32
C PRO A 56 -2.44 -5.68 8.46
N ASP A 57 -2.75 -4.80 9.40
CA ASP A 57 -4.07 -4.17 9.54
C ASP A 57 -4.25 -3.02 8.56
N LEU A 58 -3.17 -2.26 8.32
CA LEU A 58 -3.10 -1.10 7.44
C LEU A 58 -2.01 -1.33 6.39
N VAL A 59 -2.35 -1.14 5.12
CA VAL A 59 -1.38 -1.20 4.02
C VAL A 59 -1.36 0.12 3.25
N LEU A 60 -0.17 0.68 3.08
CA LEU A 60 0.10 1.80 2.18
C LEU A 60 0.56 1.23 0.83
N MET A 61 -0.30 1.32 -0.19
CA MET A 61 -0.22 0.52 -1.41
C MET A 61 0.02 1.39 -2.65
N PRO A 62 1.12 1.22 -3.41
CA PRO A 62 1.28 1.92 -4.67
C PRO A 62 0.32 1.38 -5.74
N VAL A 63 -0.26 2.25 -6.58
CA VAL A 63 -1.26 1.85 -7.60
C VAL A 63 -1.10 2.51 -8.97
N GLY A 64 0.01 3.24 -9.20
CA GLY A 64 0.22 4.04 -10.41
C GLY A 64 0.60 3.27 -11.68
N GLY A 65 1.05 2.02 -11.56
CA GLY A 65 1.19 1.04 -12.64
C GLY A 65 2.31 1.22 -13.67
N TYR A 66 3.05 2.33 -13.68
CA TYR A 66 4.18 2.52 -14.62
C TYR A 66 5.54 2.26 -13.97
N PHE A 67 5.74 2.86 -12.80
CA PHE A 67 6.95 2.74 -12.00
C PHE A 67 6.82 1.64 -10.95
N THR A 68 5.60 1.44 -10.45
CA THR A 68 5.22 0.47 -9.42
C THR A 68 4.22 -0.52 -10.00
N ILE A 69 3.74 -1.45 -9.18
CA ILE A 69 2.58 -2.28 -9.49
C ILE A 69 1.36 -1.46 -9.92
N ASP A 70 0.50 -2.09 -10.73
CA ASP A 70 -0.75 -1.51 -11.21
C ASP A 70 -1.96 -1.82 -10.30
N ALA A 71 -3.13 -1.32 -10.70
CA ALA A 71 -4.38 -1.48 -9.97
C ALA A 71 -4.78 -2.96 -9.73
N GLU A 72 -4.61 -3.82 -10.73
CA GLU A 72 -5.00 -5.24 -10.63
C GLU A 72 -4.04 -6.01 -9.73
N GLN A 73 -2.74 -5.72 -9.86
CA GLN A 73 -1.71 -6.28 -9.01
C GLN A 73 -1.89 -5.84 -7.55
N ALA A 74 -2.17 -4.56 -7.31
CA ALA A 74 -2.46 -4.03 -5.98
C ALA A 74 -3.73 -4.64 -5.39
N HIS A 75 -4.77 -4.86 -6.20
CA HIS A 75 -5.99 -5.54 -5.77
C HIS A 75 -5.72 -7.00 -5.38
N LYS A 76 -4.95 -7.72 -6.20
CA LYS A 76 -4.49 -9.09 -5.88
C LYS A 76 -3.71 -9.14 -4.57
N LEU A 77 -2.75 -8.23 -4.36
CA LEU A 77 -2.00 -8.16 -3.10
C LEU A 77 -2.90 -7.85 -1.91
N THR A 78 -3.90 -6.98 -2.09
CA THR A 78 -4.90 -6.71 -1.05
C THR A 78 -5.64 -7.99 -0.64
N GLY A 79 -6.01 -8.84 -1.61
CA GLY A 79 -6.64 -10.14 -1.34
C GLY A 79 -5.74 -11.16 -0.65
N LEU A 80 -4.42 -11.09 -0.87
CA LEU A 80 -3.43 -11.94 -0.22
C LEU A 80 -3.12 -11.47 1.21
N LEU A 81 -2.97 -10.17 1.41
CA LEU A 81 -2.65 -9.56 2.71
C LEU A 81 -3.86 -9.47 3.64
N LYS A 82 -5.06 -9.32 3.07
CA LYS A 82 -6.35 -9.16 3.77
C LYS A 82 -6.34 -8.10 4.89
N PRO A 83 -5.88 -6.87 4.63
CA PRO A 83 -5.84 -5.83 5.65
C PRO A 83 -7.24 -5.31 5.97
N SER A 84 -7.40 -4.66 7.12
CA SER A 84 -8.60 -3.89 7.44
C SER A 84 -8.69 -2.62 6.58
N ILE A 85 -7.58 -1.92 6.38
CA ILE A 85 -7.53 -0.66 5.63
C ILE A 85 -6.43 -0.71 4.57
N VAL A 86 -6.73 -0.24 3.37
CA VAL A 86 -5.73 0.07 2.33
C VAL A 86 -5.79 1.55 2.01
N ILE A 87 -4.64 2.22 2.05
CA ILE A 87 -4.48 3.59 1.57
C ILE A 87 -3.68 3.54 0.26
N PRO A 88 -4.28 3.86 -0.89
CA PRO A 88 -3.56 3.90 -2.16
C PRO A 88 -2.61 5.10 -2.18
N MET A 89 -1.47 4.93 -2.84
CA MET A 89 -0.43 5.95 -3.04
C MET A 89 0.25 5.79 -4.40
N HIS A 90 1.21 6.66 -4.74
CA HIS A 90 1.97 6.62 -6.00
C HIS A 90 1.10 6.63 -7.27
N TYR A 91 0.00 7.38 -7.27
CA TYR A 91 -0.90 7.54 -8.41
C TYR A 91 -0.93 8.98 -8.91
N LYS A 92 -1.51 9.21 -10.10
CA LYS A 92 -1.62 10.52 -10.74
C LYS A 92 -2.45 11.48 -9.90
N THR A 93 -1.89 12.65 -9.63
CA THR A 93 -2.60 13.81 -9.06
C THR A 93 -2.37 15.02 -9.95
N ASP A 94 -3.07 16.12 -9.68
CA ASP A 94 -2.89 17.39 -10.39
C ASP A 94 -1.47 17.97 -10.24
N LYS A 95 -0.73 17.52 -9.22
CA LYS A 95 0.64 17.97 -8.92
C LYS A 95 1.73 17.14 -9.59
N VAL A 96 1.41 15.97 -10.13
CA VAL A 96 2.41 15.00 -10.59
C VAL A 96 2.35 14.87 -12.11
N GLN A 97 3.42 15.27 -12.80
CA GLN A 97 3.53 15.20 -14.26
C GLN A 97 4.21 13.92 -14.78
N LEU A 98 4.05 12.81 -14.06
CA LEU A 98 4.57 11.50 -14.47
C LEU A 98 3.55 10.72 -15.31
N PRO A 99 4.00 9.76 -16.15
CA PRO A 99 3.15 8.87 -16.95
C PRO A 99 2.54 7.73 -16.10
N ILE A 100 1.90 8.08 -14.98
CA ILE A 100 1.24 7.14 -14.06
C ILE A 100 -0.28 7.25 -14.17
N LYS A 101 -0.98 6.19 -13.78
CA LYS A 101 -2.45 6.14 -13.75
C LYS A 101 -3.00 6.84 -12.50
N PRO A 102 -4.22 7.41 -12.55
CA PRO A 102 -4.88 7.94 -11.36
C PRO A 102 -5.41 6.77 -10.50
N ALA A 103 -5.95 7.06 -9.31
CA ALA A 103 -6.36 6.00 -8.37
C ALA A 103 -7.63 5.24 -8.82
N GLU A 104 -8.46 5.84 -9.68
CA GLU A 104 -9.79 5.35 -10.05
C GLU A 104 -9.84 3.89 -10.53
N PRO A 105 -8.92 3.39 -11.38
CA PRO A 105 -8.91 1.98 -11.77
C PRO A 105 -8.79 1.03 -10.57
N PHE A 106 -7.99 1.39 -9.57
CA PHE A 106 -7.87 0.61 -8.32
C PHE A 106 -9.14 0.72 -7.47
N LEU A 107 -9.66 1.93 -7.29
CA LEU A 107 -10.86 2.15 -6.45
C LEU A 107 -12.09 1.38 -6.97
N LYS A 108 -12.25 1.26 -8.29
CA LYS A 108 -13.36 0.53 -8.92
C LYS A 108 -13.37 -0.97 -8.63
N LEU A 109 -12.25 -1.53 -8.15
CA LEU A 109 -12.14 -2.95 -7.79
C LEU A 109 -12.64 -3.26 -6.37
N PHE A 110 -13.11 -2.25 -5.62
CA PHE A 110 -13.55 -2.41 -4.24
C PHE A 110 -14.98 -1.92 -4.02
N ALA A 111 -15.75 -2.69 -3.25
CA ALA A 111 -17.10 -2.32 -2.86
C ALA A 111 -17.13 -1.22 -1.79
N LYS A 112 -16.08 -1.12 -0.96
CA LYS A 112 -16.01 -0.18 0.18
C LYS A 112 -14.85 0.80 -0.01
N VAL A 113 -15.16 1.97 -0.55
CA VAL A 113 -14.23 3.07 -0.73
C VAL A 113 -14.68 4.27 0.08
N LYS A 114 -13.78 4.83 0.89
CA LYS A 114 -13.97 6.09 1.62
C LYS A 114 -13.01 7.13 1.07
N LYS A 115 -13.53 8.22 0.52
CA LYS A 115 -12.73 9.40 0.17
C LYS A 115 -12.79 10.35 1.37
N LEU A 116 -11.66 10.58 2.00
CA LEU A 116 -11.53 11.45 3.17
C LEU A 116 -11.06 12.84 2.71
N ASP A 117 -11.75 13.90 3.11
CA ASP A 117 -11.29 15.28 2.87
C ASP A 117 -10.27 15.71 3.93
N ALA A 118 -9.25 14.87 4.13
CA ALA A 118 -8.18 15.08 5.09
C ALA A 118 -6.88 14.47 4.56
N ALA A 119 -5.74 15.08 4.89
CA ALA A 119 -4.41 14.57 4.55
C ALA A 119 -3.87 13.57 5.59
N GLU A 120 -4.55 13.46 6.72
CA GLU A 120 -4.22 12.58 7.83
C GLU A 120 -5.48 11.88 8.36
N VAL A 121 -5.29 10.77 9.05
CA VAL A 121 -6.36 10.06 9.72
C VAL A 121 -5.86 9.49 11.03
N LEU A 122 -6.63 9.69 12.10
CA LEU A 122 -6.37 9.07 13.38
C LEU A 122 -7.00 7.67 13.40
N LEU A 123 -6.20 6.66 13.75
CA LEU A 123 -6.66 5.28 13.83
C LEU A 123 -6.54 4.76 15.26
N LYS A 124 -7.56 4.03 15.70
CA LYS A 124 -7.51 3.21 16.90
C LYS A 124 -7.79 1.76 16.53
N LYS A 125 -7.08 0.83 17.17
CA LYS A 125 -7.23 -0.62 16.90
C LYS A 125 -8.69 -1.09 17.04
N SER A 126 -9.44 -0.56 18.01
CA SER A 126 -10.85 -0.89 18.26
C SER A 126 -11.81 -0.40 17.18
N GLU A 127 -11.38 0.56 16.34
CA GLU A 127 -12.21 1.22 15.32
C GLU A 127 -11.91 0.69 13.91
N LEU A 128 -10.97 -0.26 13.76
CA LEU A 128 -10.66 -0.84 12.47
C LEU A 128 -11.87 -1.58 11.89
N PRO A 129 -12.14 -1.44 10.58
CA PRO A 129 -13.24 -2.12 9.94
C PRO A 129 -13.03 -3.65 9.93
N LYS A 130 -14.13 -4.38 10.07
CA LYS A 130 -14.15 -5.85 10.09
C LYS A 130 -13.89 -6.49 8.72
N SER A 131 -13.96 -5.71 7.65
CA SER A 131 -13.69 -6.11 6.28
C SER A 131 -12.83 -5.05 5.62
N THR A 132 -12.02 -5.41 4.63
CA THR A 132 -11.17 -4.45 3.92
C THR A 132 -11.95 -3.25 3.39
N GLU A 133 -11.46 -2.06 3.70
CA GLU A 133 -11.91 -0.80 3.13
C GLU A 133 -10.72 -0.07 2.47
N VAL A 134 -10.98 0.64 1.38
CA VAL A 134 -9.98 1.50 0.73
C VAL A 134 -10.23 2.94 1.12
N TRP A 135 -9.26 3.57 1.77
CA TRP A 135 -9.36 4.94 2.28
C TRP A 135 -8.44 5.85 1.46
N VAL A 136 -9.03 6.78 0.72
CA VAL A 136 -8.31 7.76 -0.09
C VAL A 136 -8.15 9.04 0.73
N LEU A 137 -6.92 9.34 1.12
CA LEU A 137 -6.56 10.62 1.74
C LEU A 137 -6.36 11.69 0.67
N LYS A 138 -6.58 12.95 1.06
CA LYS A 138 -6.20 14.11 0.26
C LYS A 138 -4.68 14.16 0.21
N TYR A 139 -4.11 14.24 -0.99
CA TYR A 139 -2.67 14.44 -1.11
C TYR A 139 -2.27 15.78 -0.48
N ALA A 140 -1.27 15.75 0.40
CA ALA A 140 -0.76 16.95 1.04
C ALA A 140 -0.04 17.83 0.02
N CYS A 141 -0.08 19.15 0.25
CA CYS A 141 0.43 20.11 -0.70
C CYS A 141 1.93 20.31 -0.66
#